data_AF-A0A9X4ANU5-F1
#
_entry.id   AF-A0A9X4ANU5-F1
#
_cell.length_a   1.000
_cell.length_b   1.000
_cell.length_c   1.000
_cell.angle_alpha   90.00
_cell.angle_beta   90.00
_cell.angle_gamma   90.00
#
_symmetry.space_group_name_H-M   'P 1'
#
loop_
_entity.id
_entity.type
_entity.pdbx_description
1 polymer ?
#
loop_
_entity_poly.entity_id
_entity_poly.type
_entity_poly.pdbx_seq_one_letter_code
_entity_poly.pdbx_strand_id
1 'polypeptide(L)'
;MKSRKVKEKEKRRDKGRRFIYKLLTLGWYLTISIIATTYWKHFGWWFLILCLVILLLGFIPIEKKLIPLEEKRSEEKILRKYPFVKEMVDGQVMTIEMKNGEELRDVILITRMELEIMIASRYEFGKALVEDDVRWLKLKKIKSIKDVYKG
;
A
#
# COMPACT_ATOMS: atom_id res chain seq x y z
N MET A 1 -18.92 -17.18 14.47
CA MET A 1 -20.01 -16.44 13.77
C MET A 1 -20.12 -14.93 14.11
N LYS A 2 -19.47 -14.41 15.18
CA LYS A 2 -19.44 -12.96 15.52
C LYS A 2 -18.63 -12.06 14.56
N SER A 3 -17.82 -12.62 13.66
CA SER A 3 -16.84 -11.85 12.86
C SER A 3 -17.43 -11.06 11.68
N ARG A 4 -18.55 -11.51 11.06
CA ARG A 4 -19.14 -10.80 9.90
C ARG A 4 -19.80 -9.47 10.26
N LYS A 5 -20.55 -9.42 11.38
CA LYS A 5 -21.26 -8.20 11.81
C LYS A 5 -20.32 -7.09 12.30
N VAL A 6 -19.16 -7.46 12.86
CA VAL A 6 -18.12 -6.51 13.29
C VAL A 6 -17.44 -5.90 12.07
N LYS A 7 -17.04 -6.72 11.09
CA LYS A 7 -16.44 -6.24 9.83
C LYS A 7 -17.36 -5.32 9.03
N GLU A 8 -18.67 -5.57 9.02
CA GLU A 8 -19.63 -4.67 8.34
C GLU A 8 -19.77 -3.30 9.03
N LYS A 9 -19.81 -3.27 10.36
CA LYS A 9 -19.90 -2.01 11.13
C LYS A 9 -18.61 -1.18 11.01
N GLU A 10 -17.47 -1.85 10.94
CA GLU A 10 -16.16 -1.22 10.75
C GLU A 10 -16.02 -0.64 9.34
N LYS A 11 -16.43 -1.41 8.31
CA LYS A 11 -16.46 -0.98 6.91
C LYS A 11 -17.38 0.24 6.67
N ARG A 12 -18.51 0.35 7.38
CA ARG A 12 -19.39 1.55 7.32
C ARG A 12 -18.74 2.76 8.01
N ARG A 13 -18.11 2.60 9.17
CA ARG A 13 -17.40 3.68 9.87
C ARG A 13 -16.20 4.21 9.06
N ASP A 14 -15.47 3.33 8.38
CA ASP A 14 -14.34 3.73 7.53
C ASP A 14 -14.76 4.43 6.23
N LYS A 15 -15.96 4.13 5.72
CA LYS A 15 -16.53 4.87 4.59
C LYS A 15 -16.96 6.27 5.02
N GLY A 16 -17.57 6.40 6.20
CA GLY A 16 -17.94 7.69 6.80
C GLY A 16 -16.73 8.58 7.07
N ARG A 17 -15.68 8.04 7.70
CA ARG A 17 -14.43 8.78 7.96
C ARG A 17 -13.80 9.30 6.67
N ARG A 18 -13.72 8.49 5.62
CA ARG A 18 -13.23 8.94 4.30
C ARG A 18 -14.06 10.06 3.71
N PHE A 19 -15.38 9.99 3.85
CA PHE A 19 -16.27 11.03 3.35
C PHE A 19 -16.04 12.35 4.10
N ILE A 20 -15.88 12.27 5.43
CA ILE A 20 -15.57 13.42 6.29
C ILE A 20 -14.20 14.01 5.91
N TYR A 21 -13.16 13.20 5.74
CA TYR A 21 -11.84 13.72 5.33
C TYR A 21 -11.89 14.33 3.93
N LYS A 22 -12.59 13.73 2.97
CA LYS A 22 -12.75 14.32 1.64
C LYS A 22 -13.53 15.64 1.68
N LEU A 23 -14.59 15.72 2.49
CA LEU A 23 -15.34 16.96 2.74
C LEU A 23 -14.46 18.02 3.40
N LEU A 24 -13.63 17.63 4.37
CA LEU A 24 -12.68 18.51 5.04
C LEU A 24 -11.63 19.03 4.05
N THR A 25 -11.08 18.17 3.19
CA THR A 25 -10.16 18.57 2.13
C THR A 25 -10.83 19.53 1.15
N LEU A 26 -12.06 19.24 0.71
CA LEU A 26 -12.82 20.13 -0.18
C LEU A 26 -13.10 21.49 0.48
N GLY A 27 -13.48 21.48 1.76
CA GLY A 27 -13.70 22.67 2.57
C GLY A 27 -12.42 23.49 2.73
N TRP A 28 -11.28 22.82 2.93
CA TRP A 28 -9.97 23.46 3.02
C TRP A 28 -9.57 24.12 1.70
N TYR A 29 -9.74 23.43 0.57
CA TYR A 29 -9.51 24.01 -0.75
C TYR A 29 -10.41 25.21 -1.04
N LEU A 30 -11.70 25.15 -0.66
CA LEU A 30 -12.62 26.28 -0.80
C LEU A 30 -12.19 27.46 0.08
N THR A 31 -11.77 27.19 1.31
CA THR A 31 -11.31 28.22 2.25
C THR A 31 -10.04 28.90 1.75
N ILE A 32 -9.08 28.13 1.23
CA ILE A 32 -7.86 28.66 0.59
C ILE A 32 -8.22 29.50 -0.64
N SER A 33 -9.12 29.03 -1.52
CA SER A 33 -9.54 29.77 -2.71
C SER A 33 -10.24 31.09 -2.37
N ILE A 34 -11.12 31.11 -1.37
CA ILE A 34 -11.81 32.33 -0.93
C ILE A 34 -10.83 33.32 -0.30
N ILE A 35 -9.92 32.83 0.55
CA ILE A 35 -8.89 33.67 1.16
C ILE A 35 -7.93 34.20 0.09
N ALA A 36 -7.58 33.38 -0.92
CA ALA A 36 -6.76 33.80 -2.05
C ALA A 36 -7.43 34.92 -2.84
N THR A 37 -8.68 34.76 -3.28
CA THR A 37 -9.36 35.81 -4.07
C THR A 37 -9.56 37.11 -3.29
N THR A 38 -9.74 37.03 -1.97
CA THR A 38 -10.01 38.20 -1.12
C THR A 38 -8.73 38.93 -0.70
N TYR A 39 -7.64 38.21 -0.40
CA TYR A 39 -6.42 38.78 0.18
C TYR A 39 -5.25 38.94 -0.80
N TRP A 40 -5.34 38.39 -2.03
CA TRP A 40 -4.30 38.55 -3.06
C TRP A 40 -3.98 40.00 -3.39
N LYS A 41 -4.98 40.89 -3.31
CA LYS A 41 -4.81 42.32 -3.58
C LYS A 41 -4.14 43.10 -2.45
N HIS A 42 -4.12 42.58 -1.22
CA HIS A 42 -3.65 43.31 -0.04
C HIS A 42 -2.34 42.79 0.56
N PHE A 43 -2.03 41.49 0.44
CA PHE A 43 -0.92 40.87 1.18
C PHE A 43 0.31 40.49 0.33
N GLY A 44 0.26 40.62 -1.00
CA GLY A 44 1.41 40.37 -1.88
C GLY A 44 2.04 38.97 -1.70
N TRP A 45 3.36 38.86 -1.83
CA TRP A 45 4.09 37.57 -1.80
C TRP A 45 4.05 36.87 -0.42
N TRP A 46 3.86 37.61 0.68
CA TRP A 46 3.73 37.02 2.02
C TRP A 46 2.52 36.10 2.16
N PHE A 47 1.49 36.32 1.33
CA PHE A 47 0.31 35.46 1.26
C PHE A 47 0.64 34.02 0.83
N LEU A 48 1.57 33.85 -0.11
CA LEU A 48 1.99 32.53 -0.60
C LEU A 48 2.66 31.71 0.52
N ILE A 49 3.47 32.36 1.36
CA ILE A 49 4.14 31.71 2.49
C ILE A 49 3.11 31.26 3.52
N LEU A 50 2.15 32.13 3.88
CA LEU A 50 1.09 31.77 4.82
C LEU A 50 0.22 30.62 4.28
N CYS A 51 -0.11 30.65 2.99
CA CYS A 51 -0.87 29.60 2.34
C CYS A 51 -0.11 28.26 2.34
N LEU A 52 1.21 28.27 2.12
CA LEU A 52 2.06 27.09 2.18
C LEU A 52 2.07 26.47 3.59
N VAL A 53 2.17 27.30 4.63
CA VAL A 53 2.17 26.86 6.04
C VAL A 53 0.81 26.24 6.40
N ILE A 54 -0.29 26.86 5.98
CA ILE A 54 -1.66 26.35 6.20
C ILE A 54 -1.89 25.03 5.44
N LEU A 55 -1.34 24.92 4.22
CA LEU A 55 -1.38 23.67 3.44
C LEU A 55 -0.63 22.57 4.16
N LEU A 56 0.61 22.81 4.59
CA LEU A 56 1.43 21.85 5.33
C LEU A 56 0.75 21.39 6.63
N LEU A 57 0.20 22.33 7.42
CA LEU A 57 -0.52 22.02 8.65
C LEU A 57 -1.79 21.18 8.42
N GLY A 58 -2.47 21.38 7.28
CA GLY A 58 -3.65 20.58 6.91
C GLY A 58 -3.27 19.21 6.32
N PHE A 59 -2.27 19.14 5.46
CA PHE A 59 -1.92 17.93 4.71
C PHE A 59 -1.28 16.86 5.60
N ILE A 60 -0.33 17.23 6.46
CA ILE A 60 0.41 16.29 7.31
C ILE A 60 -0.51 15.41 8.19
N PRO A 61 -1.48 15.95 8.95
CA PRO A 61 -2.36 15.12 9.78
C PRO A 61 -3.37 14.30 8.96
N ILE A 62 -3.75 14.80 7.79
CA ILE A 62 -4.67 14.11 6.87
C ILE A 62 -3.98 12.90 6.25
N GLU A 63 -2.76 13.06 5.73
CA GLU A 63 -1.95 11.96 5.18
C GLU A 63 -1.63 10.92 6.24
N LYS A 64 -1.16 11.34 7.42
CA LYS A 64 -0.85 10.41 8.53
C LYS A 64 -2.02 9.51 8.92
N LYS A 65 -3.27 9.95 8.74
CA LYS A 65 -4.45 9.16 9.06
C LYS A 65 -5.05 8.41 7.86
N LEU A 66 -4.87 8.90 6.63
CA LEU A 66 -5.43 8.26 5.43
C LEU A 66 -4.58 7.09 4.95
N ILE A 67 -3.26 7.23 4.93
CA ILE A 67 -2.31 6.20 4.47
C ILE A 67 -2.56 4.85 5.17
N PRO A 68 -2.62 4.74 6.51
CA PRO A 68 -2.84 3.44 7.17
C PRO A 68 -4.23 2.84 6.91
N LEU A 69 -5.23 3.66 6.56
CA LEU A 69 -6.59 3.19 6.23
C LEU A 69 -6.72 2.72 4.78
N GLU A 70 -5.89 3.27 3.90
CA GLU A 70 -5.80 2.86 2.50
C GLU A 70 -5.03 1.55 2.38
N GLU A 71 -3.89 1.46 3.07
CA GLU A 71 -3.02 0.30 3.09
C GLU A 71 -3.72 -0.96 3.61
N LYS A 72 -4.39 -0.88 4.78
CA LYS A 72 -5.19 -2.00 5.32
C LYS A 72 -6.24 -2.52 4.33
N ARG A 73 -6.87 -1.62 3.56
CA ARG A 73 -7.87 -2.01 2.57
C ARG A 73 -7.22 -2.60 1.32
N SER A 74 -6.06 -2.08 0.90
CA SER A 74 -5.27 -2.62 -0.20
C SER A 74 -4.88 -4.06 0.13
N GLU A 75 -4.32 -4.30 1.32
CA GLU A 75 -4.01 -5.63 1.82
C GLU A 75 -5.25 -6.54 1.83
N GLU A 76 -6.38 -6.09 2.36
CA GLU A 76 -7.61 -6.91 2.36
C GLU A 76 -8.08 -7.27 0.94
N LYS A 77 -7.92 -6.38 -0.04
CA LYS A 77 -8.26 -6.65 -1.45
C LYS A 77 -7.28 -7.66 -2.06
N ILE A 78 -6.00 -7.52 -1.77
CA ILE A 78 -4.95 -8.41 -2.25
C ILE A 78 -5.18 -9.81 -1.67
N LEU A 79 -5.37 -9.93 -0.35
CA LEU A 79 -5.62 -11.20 0.34
C LEU A 79 -6.91 -11.89 -0.14
N ARG A 80 -7.94 -11.13 -0.52
CA ARG A 80 -9.16 -11.70 -1.12
C ARG A 80 -8.94 -12.27 -2.51
N LYS A 81 -8.07 -11.62 -3.30
CA LYS A 81 -7.82 -12.00 -4.70
C LYS A 81 -6.73 -13.06 -4.84
N TYR A 82 -5.77 -13.03 -3.92
CA TYR A 82 -4.59 -13.88 -3.87
C TYR A 82 -4.41 -14.42 -2.44
N PRO A 83 -5.19 -15.45 -2.05
CA PRO A 83 -5.18 -15.96 -0.68
C PRO A 83 -3.83 -16.55 -0.26
N PHE A 84 -3.07 -17.09 -1.22
CA PHE A 84 -1.72 -17.63 -1.00
C PHE A 84 -0.71 -16.59 -0.50
N VAL A 85 -0.98 -15.30 -0.68
CA VAL A 85 -0.14 -14.20 -0.18
C VAL A 85 -0.15 -14.11 1.35
N LYS A 86 -1.19 -14.65 2.01
CA LYS A 86 -1.30 -14.62 3.46
C LYS A 86 -0.22 -15.44 4.16
N GLU A 87 0.25 -16.49 3.50
CA GLU A 87 1.18 -17.46 4.07
C GLU A 87 2.64 -17.14 3.71
N MET A 88 2.86 -16.17 2.83
CA MET A 88 4.18 -15.68 2.45
C MET A 88 4.87 -14.97 3.61
N VAL A 89 6.08 -15.41 3.95
CA VAL A 89 6.96 -14.74 4.92
C VAL A 89 8.24 -14.31 4.21
N ASP A 90 8.70 -13.09 4.47
CA ASP A 90 9.99 -12.62 3.95
C ASP A 90 11.13 -13.53 4.46
N GLY A 91 12.05 -13.89 3.58
CA GLY A 91 13.12 -14.86 3.83
C GLY A 91 12.73 -16.33 3.62
N GLN A 92 11.47 -16.62 3.31
CA GLN A 92 10.99 -18.00 3.10
C GLN A 92 11.42 -18.54 1.73
N VAL A 93 11.88 -19.80 1.72
CA VAL A 93 12.15 -20.57 0.50
C VAL A 93 10.86 -21.22 0.01
N MET A 94 10.49 -20.95 -1.24
CA MET A 94 9.25 -21.42 -1.84
C MET A 94 9.46 -21.89 -3.28
N THR A 95 8.50 -22.67 -3.77
CA THR A 95 8.37 -23.00 -5.19
C THR A 95 7.13 -22.28 -5.75
N ILE A 96 7.32 -21.50 -6.80
CA ILE A 96 6.27 -20.70 -7.44
C ILE A 96 5.87 -21.38 -8.76
N GLU A 97 4.59 -21.75 -8.86
CA GLU A 97 4.01 -22.22 -10.12
C GLU A 97 3.36 -21.05 -10.84
N MET A 98 3.82 -20.77 -12.06
CA MET A 98 3.32 -19.70 -12.90
C MET A 98 2.14 -20.17 -13.76
N LYS A 99 1.28 -19.23 -14.18
CA LYS A 99 0.13 -19.53 -15.05
C LYS A 99 0.51 -19.94 -16.47
N ASN A 100 1.71 -19.59 -16.92
CA ASN A 100 2.28 -20.06 -18.18
C ASN A 100 2.77 -21.52 -18.11
N GLY A 101 2.75 -22.15 -16.92
CA GLY A 101 3.26 -23.51 -16.70
C GLY A 101 4.73 -23.56 -16.27
N GLU A 102 5.41 -22.41 -16.15
CA GLU A 102 6.78 -22.32 -15.64
C GLU A 102 6.80 -22.55 -14.12
N GLU A 103 7.74 -23.37 -13.65
CA GLU A 103 7.96 -23.61 -12.22
C GLU A 103 9.29 -22.98 -11.80
N LEU A 104 9.24 -22.08 -10.82
CA LEU A 104 10.41 -21.50 -10.17
C LEU A 104 10.63 -22.21 -8.84
N ARG A 105 11.66 -23.04 -8.75
CA ARG A 105 12.00 -23.81 -7.53
C ARG A 105 13.06 -23.08 -6.72
N ASP A 106 13.06 -23.31 -5.41
CA ASP A 106 14.05 -22.82 -4.45
C ASP A 106 14.29 -21.30 -4.53
N VAL A 107 13.19 -20.54 -4.67
CA VAL A 107 13.24 -19.07 -4.68
C VAL A 107 12.99 -18.52 -3.28
N ILE A 108 13.73 -17.48 -2.91
CA ILE A 108 13.55 -16.79 -1.64
C ILE A 108 12.71 -15.54 -1.87
N LEU A 109 11.66 -15.37 -1.07
CA LEU A 109 10.94 -14.11 -1.01
C LEU A 109 11.79 -13.08 -0.28
N ILE A 110 12.21 -12.01 -0.96
CA ILE A 110 12.96 -10.92 -0.30
C ILE A 110 11.99 -9.93 0.31
N THR A 111 11.02 -9.46 -0.49
CA THR A 111 10.01 -8.52 -0.02
C THR A 111 8.77 -8.57 -0.91
N ARG A 112 7.67 -8.02 -0.39
CA ARG A 112 6.40 -7.92 -1.09
C ARG A 112 6.00 -6.45 -1.23
N MET A 113 5.62 -6.05 -2.44
CA MET A 113 5.04 -4.74 -2.72
C MET A 113 3.70 -4.89 -3.42
N GLU A 114 2.60 -4.69 -2.69
CA GLU A 114 1.22 -4.73 -3.20
C GLU A 114 0.88 -5.93 -4.11
N LEU A 115 1.04 -5.76 -5.43
CA LEU A 115 0.71 -6.72 -6.48
C LEU A 115 1.93 -7.46 -7.05
N GLU A 116 3.09 -7.22 -6.48
CA GLU A 116 4.37 -7.75 -6.92
C GLU A 116 5.13 -8.33 -5.72
N ILE A 117 5.92 -9.37 -6.00
CA ILE A 117 6.85 -9.96 -5.05
C ILE A 117 8.25 -9.86 -5.64
N MET A 118 9.22 -9.57 -4.79
CA MET A 118 10.62 -9.61 -5.15
C MET A 118 11.17 -10.96 -4.71
N ILE A 119 11.67 -11.72 -5.68
CA ILE A 119 12.23 -13.04 -5.43
C ILE A 119 13.70 -13.05 -5.84
N ALA A 120 14.50 -13.82 -5.11
CA ALA A 120 15.83 -14.25 -5.54
C ALA A 120 15.77 -15.70 -6.00
N SER A 121 16.24 -15.95 -7.23
CA SER A 121 16.53 -17.30 -7.71
C SER A 121 17.93 -17.76 -7.28
N ARG A 122 18.12 -19.06 -7.01
CA ARG A 122 19.41 -19.67 -6.64
C ARG A 122 20.06 -19.06 -5.40
N TYR A 123 19.42 -19.20 -4.25
CA TYR A 123 20.12 -18.96 -2.99
C TYR A 123 21.01 -20.16 -2.63
N GLU A 124 22.30 -20.08 -2.95
CA GLU A 124 23.31 -20.93 -2.31
C GLU A 124 23.67 -20.30 -0.96
N PHE A 125 23.34 -21.00 0.13
CA PHE A 125 23.63 -20.56 1.50
C PHE A 125 25.12 -20.21 1.62
N GLY A 126 25.44 -18.92 1.84
CA GLY A 126 26.82 -18.44 2.01
C GLY A 126 27.47 -17.76 0.80
N LYS A 127 26.78 -17.58 -0.34
CA LYS A 127 27.25 -16.71 -1.43
C LYS A 127 26.46 -15.41 -1.48
N ALA A 128 27.16 -14.32 -1.84
CA ALA A 128 26.52 -13.03 -2.07
C ALA A 128 25.50 -13.14 -3.22
N LEU A 129 24.30 -12.62 -3.02
CA LEU A 129 23.27 -12.51 -4.06
C LEU A 129 23.84 -11.69 -5.23
N VAL A 130 23.86 -12.27 -6.43
CA VAL A 130 24.17 -11.55 -7.65
C VAL A 130 22.92 -10.75 -8.03
N GLU A 131 23.09 -9.48 -8.40
CA GLU A 131 21.98 -8.55 -8.69
C GLU A 131 21.05 -9.05 -9.82
N ASP A 132 21.59 -9.85 -10.76
CA ASP A 132 20.85 -10.50 -11.87
C ASP A 132 19.88 -11.63 -11.44
N ASP A 133 20.04 -12.15 -10.22
CA ASP A 133 19.19 -13.22 -9.67
C ASP A 133 17.96 -12.68 -8.95
N VAL A 134 17.85 -11.36 -8.77
CA VAL A 134 16.70 -10.71 -8.12
C VAL A 134 15.72 -10.23 -9.18
N ARG A 135 14.46 -10.68 -9.08
CA ARG A 135 13.42 -10.33 -10.05
C ARG A 135 12.09 -9.99 -9.40
N TRP A 136 11.44 -8.98 -9.96
CA TRP A 136 10.07 -8.63 -9.61
C TRP A 136 9.06 -9.48 -10.37
N LEU A 137 8.11 -10.03 -9.63
CA LEU A 137 7.15 -10.98 -10.16
C LEU A 137 5.73 -10.58 -9.79
N LYS A 138 4.89 -10.37 -10.81
CA LYS A 138 3.50 -9.94 -10.63
C LYS A 138 2.65 -11.09 -10.09
N LEU A 139 1.92 -10.86 -8.99
CA LEU A 139 0.98 -11.83 -8.39
C LEU A 139 -0.06 -12.36 -9.40
N LYS A 140 -0.43 -11.55 -10.41
CA LYS A 140 -1.37 -11.97 -11.47
C LYS A 140 -0.85 -13.17 -12.30
N LYS A 141 0.48 -13.29 -12.45
CA LYS A 141 1.14 -14.36 -13.21
C LYS A 141 1.30 -15.63 -12.40
N ILE A 142 1.22 -15.55 -11.07
CA ILE A 142 1.34 -16.71 -10.17
C ILE A 142 0.02 -17.48 -10.17
N LYS A 143 0.13 -18.80 -10.25
CA LYS A 143 -0.99 -19.75 -10.15
C LYS A 143 -1.07 -20.29 -8.73
N SER A 144 0.03 -20.84 -8.22
CA SER A 144 0.11 -21.42 -6.89
C SER A 144 1.51 -21.26 -6.30
N ILE A 145 1.63 -21.41 -4.99
CA ILE A 145 2.90 -21.41 -4.27
C ILE A 145 2.91 -22.63 -3.37
N LYS A 146 4.02 -23.35 -3.37
CA LYS A 146 4.27 -24.50 -2.51
C LYS A 146 5.45 -24.15 -1.60
N ASP A 147 5.21 -24.18 -0.30
CA ASP A 147 6.27 -23.99 0.69
C ASP A 147 7.21 -25.19 0.68
N VAL A 148 8.51 -24.92 0.66
CA VAL A 148 9.51 -25.99 0.66
C VAL A 148 10.03 -26.25 2.07
N TYR A 149 10.17 -25.24 2.94
CA TYR A 149 10.49 -25.43 4.38
C TYR A 149 9.99 -24.26 5.25
N LYS A 150 9.45 -24.58 6.43
CA LYS A 150 9.44 -23.65 7.58
C LYS A 150 10.72 -23.95 8.37
N GLY A 151 11.77 -23.18 8.11
CA GLY A 151 12.98 -23.19 8.95
C GLY A 151 12.67 -22.60 10.31
#